data_AF-A0A6P8UN61-F1
#
_entry.id   AF-A0A6P8UN61-F1
#
_cell.length_a   1.000
_cell.length_b   1.000
_cell.length_c   1.000
_cell.angle_alpha   90.00
_cell.angle_beta   90.00
_cell.angle_gamma   90.00
#
_symmetry.space_group_name_H-M   'P 1'
#
loop_
_entity.id
_entity.type
_entity.pdbx_description
1 polymer ?
#
loop_
_entity_poly.entity_id
_entity_poly.type
_entity_poly.pdbx_seq_one_letter_code
_entity_poly.pdbx_strand_id
1 'polypeptide(L)'
;MCCYVSVSLTIMRRILIANLLLRQSSLFLRNPRYHASLTAGHRRVCARNFCRKSSSEDTNMDLSNMRKKYKGDEDCFEESQLVSLDPITQFGNWFDQATKCPEVGEANAMCIATATKDGRPSARMVLLKGYSNEGFRFFSNYESRKGSELESNPHACLVFYWEPLNRQIRIEGNVERIPFQSSCDYFHSRPKSSQIGAVVSRQSTPVPNRDYLRQKNAELEEKYKDTDVPMPDYWGGYIVKPSLIEFWQGQTNRLHDRIVFTRPKDGETELGEFQHAAEGGWVYQRQSP
;
A
#
# COMPACT_ATOMS: atom_id res chain seq x y z
N MET A 1 58.97 -40.28 13.10
CA MET A 1 59.37 -39.10 12.30
C MET A 1 58.39 -37.98 12.65
N CYS A 2 58.70 -37.12 13.63
CA CYS A 2 59.27 -35.76 13.48
C CYS A 2 58.45 -34.89 12.51
N CYS A 3 57.90 -33.71 12.80
CA CYS A 3 58.15 -32.64 13.80
C CYS A 3 56.85 -31.78 13.99
N TYR A 4 56.41 -31.43 15.21
CA TYR A 4 56.54 -30.14 15.95
C TYR A 4 55.78 -28.91 15.35
N VAL A 5 54.69 -28.41 15.99
CA VAL A 5 54.55 -27.29 17.01
C VAL A 5 54.35 -25.90 16.33
N SER A 6 53.43 -24.97 16.67
CA SER A 6 52.96 -24.35 17.94
C SER A 6 51.67 -23.53 17.69
N VAL A 7 50.56 -23.64 18.45
CA VAL A 7 50.10 -22.86 19.65
C VAL A 7 49.95 -21.33 19.50
N SER A 8 48.71 -20.83 19.63
CA SER A 8 48.38 -19.74 20.59
C SER A 8 46.87 -19.58 20.85
N LEU A 9 46.50 -19.82 22.11
CA LEU A 9 45.27 -19.41 22.80
C LEU A 9 45.32 -17.91 23.12
N THR A 10 44.18 -17.22 23.11
CA THR A 10 43.94 -16.15 24.09
C THR A 10 42.46 -16.07 24.46
N ILE A 11 42.18 -16.48 25.69
CA ILE A 11 40.96 -16.22 26.47
C ILE A 11 41.24 -14.95 27.29
N MET A 12 40.32 -13.99 27.33
CA MET A 12 40.25 -13.08 28.49
C MET A 12 38.81 -12.66 28.81
N ARG A 13 38.38 -13.12 29.99
CA ARG A 13 37.21 -12.64 30.76
C ARG A 13 37.51 -11.26 31.36
N ARG A 14 36.49 -10.43 31.56
CA ARG A 14 36.45 -9.40 32.62
C ARG A 14 35.09 -9.40 33.31
N ILE A 15 35.12 -9.42 34.65
CA ILE A 15 34.01 -9.31 35.61
C ILE A 15 34.38 -8.17 36.60
N LEU A 16 33.35 -7.60 37.26
CA LEU A 16 33.29 -6.81 38.50
C LEU A 16 33.28 -5.27 38.37
N ILE A 17 32.15 -4.59 38.63
CA ILE A 17 31.49 -4.17 39.91
C ILE A 17 32.03 -2.81 40.41
N ALA A 18 31.13 -1.82 40.62
CA ALA A 18 30.92 -1.13 41.91
C ALA A 18 29.97 0.09 41.82
N ASN A 19 29.09 0.17 42.84
CA ASN A 19 28.18 1.25 43.24
C ASN A 19 28.89 2.54 43.69
N LEU A 20 28.17 3.67 43.69
CA LEU A 20 28.06 4.66 44.80
C LEU A 20 27.08 5.78 44.34
N LEU A 21 25.86 5.91 44.87
CA LEU A 21 25.43 6.65 46.08
C LEU A 21 25.84 8.13 46.15
N LEU A 22 24.82 9.02 46.19
CA LEU A 22 24.55 10.12 47.15
C LEU A 22 23.53 11.09 46.48
N ARG A 23 22.30 11.27 47.00
CA ARG A 23 21.89 12.21 48.08
C ARG A 23 22.42 13.63 47.80
N GLN A 24 21.68 14.74 47.89
CA GLN A 24 20.48 15.08 48.66
C GLN A 24 20.08 16.55 48.35
N SER A 25 18.83 16.92 48.69
CA SER A 25 18.36 18.24 49.21
C SER A 25 18.43 19.47 48.29
N SER A 26 17.31 20.05 47.83
CA SER A 26 16.19 20.72 48.52
C SER A 26 16.47 22.14 49.01
N LEU A 27 15.60 23.05 48.53
CA LEU A 27 15.12 24.29 49.16
C LEU A 27 16.11 25.45 49.29
N PHE A 28 15.75 26.62 48.74
CA PHE A 28 15.19 27.73 49.53
C PHE A 28 14.95 29.00 48.68
N LEU A 29 13.72 29.50 48.75
CA LEU A 29 13.29 30.91 48.87
C LEU A 29 14.02 32.03 48.09
N ARG A 30 13.28 32.85 47.34
CA ARG A 30 12.57 34.04 47.86
C ARG A 30 12.02 34.90 46.70
N ASN A 31 10.76 35.29 46.87
CA ASN A 31 10.09 36.33 46.12
C ASN A 31 10.11 37.62 46.97
N PRO A 32 10.39 38.81 46.43
CA PRO A 32 10.01 40.04 47.11
C PRO A 32 8.94 40.79 46.31
N ARG A 33 7.83 41.07 47.00
CA ARG A 33 6.90 42.15 46.66
C ARG A 33 7.56 43.49 46.99
N TYR A 34 7.37 44.49 46.14
CA TYR A 34 7.51 45.91 46.52
C TYR A 34 6.32 46.70 46.00
N HIS A 35 5.63 47.37 46.92
CA HIS A 35 4.79 48.55 46.67
C HIS A 35 5.64 49.80 46.93
N ALA A 36 5.56 50.80 46.05
CA ALA A 36 5.16 52.17 46.41
C ALA A 36 5.55 53.21 45.33
N SER A 37 4.68 54.23 45.24
CA SER A 37 4.95 55.63 44.90
C SER A 37 4.97 56.06 43.43
N LEU A 38 3.86 56.69 43.04
CA LEU A 38 3.69 57.61 41.92
C LEU A 38 4.62 58.83 42.07
N THR A 39 5.37 59.17 41.02
CA THR A 39 5.69 60.56 40.66
C THR A 39 5.76 60.66 39.13
N ALA A 40 5.09 61.69 38.59
CA ALA A 40 4.99 61.96 37.18
C ALA A 40 6.29 62.58 36.65
N GLY A 41 6.83 62.02 35.57
CA GLY A 41 8.00 62.56 34.87
C GLY A 41 8.01 62.08 33.43
N HIS A 42 7.71 62.99 32.50
CA HIS A 42 7.72 62.75 31.07
C HIS A 42 9.08 62.24 30.59
N ARG A 43 9.15 60.99 30.09
CA ARG A 43 10.23 60.53 29.21
C ARG A 43 9.66 59.67 28.08
N ARG A 44 9.88 60.12 26.84
CA ARG A 44 9.64 59.37 25.62
C ARG A 44 10.46 58.07 25.68
N VAL A 45 9.78 56.93 25.78
CA VAL A 45 10.40 55.63 25.56
C VAL A 45 10.17 55.26 24.10
N CYS A 46 11.27 55.24 23.34
CA CYS A 46 11.32 54.67 22.01
C CYS A 46 10.91 53.19 22.11
N ALA A 47 9.73 52.84 21.61
CA ALA A 47 9.28 51.46 21.55
C ALA A 47 10.18 50.69 20.58
N ARG A 48 11.21 50.04 21.12
CA ARG A 48 11.89 48.95 20.42
C ARG A 48 10.84 47.86 20.25
N ASN A 49 10.30 47.75 19.04
CA ASN A 49 9.57 46.58 18.59
C ASN A 49 10.50 45.36 18.74
N PHE A 50 10.44 44.70 19.89
CA PHE A 50 10.82 43.31 19.99
C PHE A 50 9.76 42.53 19.22
N CYS A 51 9.95 42.46 17.90
CA CYS A 51 9.29 41.49 17.05
C CYS A 51 9.78 40.12 17.53
N ARG A 52 9.06 39.55 18.49
CA ARG A 52 9.18 38.17 18.89
C ARG A 52 8.73 37.40 17.65
N LYS A 53 9.68 36.97 16.80
CA LYS A 53 9.43 35.94 15.79
C LYS A 53 8.99 34.70 16.59
N SER A 54 7.69 34.53 16.76
CA SER A 54 7.13 33.21 17.05
C SER A 54 7.39 32.40 15.79
N SER A 55 8.41 31.56 15.83
CA SER A 55 8.60 30.48 14.87
C SER A 55 7.46 29.48 15.09
N SER A 56 6.28 29.77 14.54
CA SER A 56 5.40 28.69 14.11
C SER A 56 6.08 28.10 12.88
N GLU A 57 6.64 26.91 13.02
CA GLU A 57 6.99 26.08 11.86
C GLU A 57 5.70 25.82 11.10
N ASP A 58 5.47 26.63 10.06
CA ASP A 58 4.31 26.50 9.19
C ASP A 58 4.53 25.21 8.39
N THR A 59 3.82 24.14 8.75
CA THR A 59 3.84 22.83 8.06
C THR A 59 3.21 22.90 6.67
N ASN A 60 3.02 24.10 6.12
CA ASN A 60 2.29 24.35 4.90
C ASN A 60 3.25 24.37 3.71
N MET A 61 3.37 23.22 3.05
CA MET A 61 4.10 23.07 1.79
C MET A 61 3.11 23.12 0.63
N ASP A 62 3.28 24.09 -0.28
CA ASP A 62 2.48 24.17 -1.52
C ASP A 62 3.02 23.19 -2.57
N LEU A 63 2.17 22.25 -2.99
CA LEU A 63 2.48 21.20 -3.97
C LEU A 63 1.83 21.45 -5.34
N SER A 64 1.16 22.59 -5.54
CA SER A 64 0.36 22.91 -6.75
C SER A 64 1.13 22.77 -8.08
N ASN A 65 2.45 23.03 -8.06
CA ASN A 65 3.30 23.05 -9.24
C ASN A 65 3.99 21.72 -9.56
N MET A 66 3.71 20.63 -8.82
CA MET A 66 4.34 19.32 -9.04
C MET A 66 3.76 18.53 -10.23
N ARG A 67 2.72 19.04 -10.89
CA ARG A 67 2.04 18.33 -11.98
C ARG A 67 2.93 18.23 -13.22
N LYS A 68 3.14 17.00 -13.69
CA LYS A 68 3.79 16.71 -14.98
C LYS A 68 2.82 16.94 -16.15
N LYS A 69 3.35 17.27 -17.32
CA LYS A 69 2.57 17.28 -18.56
C LYS A 69 2.26 15.84 -18.98
N TYR A 70 1.06 15.62 -19.51
CA TYR A 70 0.60 14.33 -20.01
C TYR A 70 0.70 14.31 -21.55
N LYS A 71 -0.01 13.39 -22.20
CA LYS A 71 -0.19 13.41 -23.66
C LYS A 71 -1.10 14.56 -24.08
N GLY A 72 -1.03 14.95 -25.36
CA GLY A 72 -1.85 16.03 -25.94
C GLY A 72 -3.10 15.50 -26.62
N ASP A 73 -3.94 16.40 -27.14
CA ASP A 73 -5.24 16.06 -27.75
C ASP A 73 -5.14 15.13 -28.97
N GLU A 74 -3.97 15.03 -29.62
CA GLU A 74 -3.75 14.08 -30.72
C GLU A 74 -3.58 12.62 -30.24
N ASP A 75 -3.45 12.41 -28.93
CA ASP A 75 -3.32 11.10 -28.27
C ASP A 75 -4.52 10.81 -27.34
N CYS A 76 -5.71 11.30 -27.67
CA CYS A 76 -6.95 10.94 -26.99
C CYS A 76 -7.13 9.41 -26.94
N PHE A 77 -7.84 8.94 -25.91
CA PHE A 77 -8.30 7.56 -25.81
C PHE A 77 -9.83 7.52 -26.02
N GLU A 78 -10.19 7.35 -27.28
CA GLU A 78 -11.55 7.25 -27.80
C GLU A 78 -12.06 5.81 -27.80
N GLU A 79 -13.37 5.68 -27.92
CA GLU A 79 -14.10 4.41 -28.00
C GLU A 79 -13.62 3.58 -29.20
N SER A 80 -13.23 4.24 -30.29
CA SER A 80 -12.68 3.61 -31.50
C SER A 80 -11.28 2.99 -31.28
N GLN A 81 -10.59 3.38 -30.20
CA GLN A 81 -9.27 2.86 -29.83
C GLN A 81 -9.32 1.76 -28.77
N LEU A 82 -10.52 1.36 -28.32
CA LEU A 82 -10.69 0.10 -27.61
C LEU A 82 -10.28 -1.04 -28.52
N VAL A 83 -9.33 -1.86 -28.07
CA VAL A 83 -8.90 -3.04 -28.85
C VAL A 83 -9.91 -4.19 -28.75
N SER A 84 -10.82 -4.11 -27.78
CA SER A 84 -11.91 -5.07 -27.57
C SER A 84 -13.02 -4.43 -26.75
N LEU A 85 -14.26 -4.88 -26.99
CA LEU A 85 -15.41 -4.53 -26.17
C LEU A 85 -15.62 -5.52 -25.01
N ASP A 86 -14.73 -6.51 -24.84
CA ASP A 86 -14.56 -7.24 -23.59
C ASP A 86 -13.55 -6.47 -22.71
N PRO A 87 -13.96 -5.96 -21.53
CA PRO A 87 -13.07 -5.18 -20.69
C PRO A 87 -11.92 -6.00 -20.09
N ILE A 88 -12.02 -7.32 -20.01
CA ILE A 88 -10.89 -8.16 -19.56
C ILE A 88 -9.82 -8.23 -20.64
N THR A 89 -10.23 -8.35 -21.90
CA THR A 89 -9.32 -8.29 -23.05
C THR A 89 -8.68 -6.91 -23.18
N GLN A 90 -9.46 -5.83 -23.00
CA GLN A 90 -8.93 -4.46 -22.96
C GLN A 90 -7.92 -4.25 -21.82
N PHE A 91 -8.19 -4.77 -20.63
CA PHE A 91 -7.23 -4.78 -19.51
C PHE A 91 -5.93 -5.47 -19.91
N GLY A 92 -6.02 -6.66 -20.53
CA GLY A 92 -4.86 -7.41 -20.97
C GLY A 92 -3.97 -6.64 -21.94
N ASN A 93 -4.57 -5.88 -22.84
CA ASN A 93 -3.84 -5.02 -23.78
C ASN A 93 -3.07 -3.90 -23.08
N TRP A 94 -3.70 -3.18 -22.16
CA TRP A 94 -3.02 -2.12 -21.40
C TRP A 94 -1.96 -2.68 -20.44
N PHE A 95 -2.25 -3.84 -19.84
CA PHE A 95 -1.31 -4.54 -18.98
C PHE A 95 -0.05 -4.98 -19.74
N ASP A 96 -0.19 -5.52 -20.95
CA ASP A 96 0.93 -5.87 -21.83
C ASP A 96 1.76 -4.64 -22.25
N GLN A 97 1.12 -3.50 -22.48
CA GLN A 97 1.85 -2.25 -22.73
C GLN A 97 2.63 -1.80 -21.49
N ALA A 98 2.06 -1.95 -20.29
CA ALA A 98 2.72 -1.63 -19.03
C ALA A 98 3.92 -2.56 -18.75
N THR A 99 3.83 -3.86 -19.04
CA THR A 99 4.96 -4.79 -18.85
C THR A 99 6.11 -4.53 -19.82
N LYS A 100 5.82 -3.97 -21.00
CA LYS A 100 6.83 -3.61 -22.01
C LYS A 100 7.45 -2.23 -21.78
N CYS A 101 6.91 -1.42 -20.88
CA CYS A 101 7.42 -0.09 -20.55
C CYS A 101 8.60 -0.19 -19.57
N PRO A 102 9.84 0.20 -19.96
CA PRO A 102 11.02 0.05 -19.10
C PRO A 102 10.94 0.80 -17.76
N GLU A 103 10.19 1.89 -17.71
CA GLU A 103 10.01 2.75 -16.54
C GLU A 103 8.96 2.20 -15.54
N VAL A 104 8.19 1.19 -15.94
CA VAL A 104 7.22 0.52 -15.07
C VAL A 104 7.90 -0.65 -14.36
N GLY A 105 8.21 -0.49 -13.07
CA GLY A 105 8.90 -1.52 -12.29
C GLY A 105 8.08 -2.81 -12.10
N GLU A 106 6.90 -2.71 -11.47
CA GLU A 106 6.00 -3.84 -11.25
C GLU A 106 4.63 -3.54 -11.86
N ALA A 107 4.43 -3.89 -13.13
CA ALA A 107 3.16 -3.62 -13.84
C ALA A 107 1.93 -4.25 -13.16
N ASN A 108 2.14 -5.36 -12.45
CA ASN A 108 1.11 -6.06 -11.67
C ASN A 108 0.93 -5.54 -10.24
N ALA A 109 1.67 -4.51 -9.82
CA ALA A 109 1.40 -3.84 -8.56
C ALA A 109 0.07 -3.08 -8.65
N MET A 110 -0.80 -3.34 -7.67
CA MET A 110 -2.11 -2.71 -7.57
C MET A 110 -2.39 -2.29 -6.14
N CYS A 111 -3.06 -1.15 -5.98
CA CYS A 111 -3.66 -0.79 -4.71
C CYS A 111 -4.98 -1.53 -4.58
N ILE A 112 -5.19 -2.25 -3.47
CA ILE A 112 -6.48 -2.83 -3.11
C ILE A 112 -7.08 -2.05 -1.94
N ALA A 113 -8.28 -1.51 -2.15
CA ALA A 113 -9.11 -0.89 -1.14
C ALA A 113 -10.20 -1.88 -0.68
N THR A 114 -10.34 -2.01 0.63
CA THR A 114 -11.35 -2.81 1.32
C THR A 114 -11.98 -1.96 2.41
N ALA A 115 -13.10 -2.38 2.99
CA ALA A 115 -13.73 -1.65 4.09
C ALA A 115 -14.39 -2.60 5.08
N THR A 116 -14.48 -2.14 6.33
CA THR A 116 -15.34 -2.77 7.34
C THR A 116 -16.82 -2.61 6.97
N LYS A 117 -17.71 -3.41 7.59
CA LYS A 117 -19.17 -3.31 7.39
C LYS A 117 -19.77 -1.94 7.73
N ASP A 118 -19.15 -1.19 8.64
CA ASP A 118 -19.56 0.18 8.99
C ASP A 118 -18.98 1.25 8.05
N GLY A 119 -18.34 0.85 6.95
CA GLY A 119 -17.87 1.75 5.91
C GLY A 119 -16.55 2.46 6.23
N ARG A 120 -15.66 1.83 7.01
CA ARG A 120 -14.30 2.36 7.27
C ARG A 120 -13.31 1.79 6.25
N PRO A 121 -12.87 2.57 5.26
CA PRO A 121 -11.99 2.05 4.23
C PRO A 121 -10.56 1.86 4.73
N SER A 122 -9.86 0.92 4.11
CA SER A 122 -8.42 0.75 4.24
C SER A 122 -7.81 0.29 2.91
N ALA A 123 -6.59 0.73 2.63
CA ALA A 123 -5.93 0.47 1.35
C ALA A 123 -4.47 0.09 1.55
N ARG A 124 -3.92 -0.69 0.61
CA ARG A 124 -2.50 -1.10 0.57
C ARG A 124 -2.14 -1.64 -0.81
N MET A 125 -0.84 -1.70 -1.09
CA MET A 125 -0.34 -2.36 -2.30
C MET A 125 -0.34 -3.89 -2.16
N VAL A 126 -0.72 -4.59 -3.23
CA VAL A 126 -0.59 -6.03 -3.43
C VAL A 126 -0.18 -6.29 -4.88
N LEU A 127 0.19 -7.52 -5.19
CA LEU A 127 0.52 -7.92 -6.56
C LEU A 127 -0.62 -8.77 -7.14
N LEU A 128 -1.07 -8.41 -8.34
CA LEU A 128 -1.92 -9.29 -9.16
C LEU A 128 -1.12 -10.53 -9.55
N LYS A 129 -1.71 -11.72 -9.35
CA LYS A 129 -1.10 -13.03 -9.61
C LYS A 129 -1.80 -13.83 -10.69
N GLY A 130 -2.81 -13.25 -11.33
CA GLY A 130 -3.47 -13.79 -12.50
C GLY A 130 -4.79 -13.08 -12.73
N TYR A 131 -5.25 -13.08 -13.98
CA TYR A 131 -6.59 -12.62 -14.33
C TYR A 131 -7.16 -13.52 -15.42
N SER A 132 -8.48 -13.61 -15.47
CA SER A 132 -9.24 -14.31 -16.50
C SER A 132 -10.65 -13.72 -16.55
N ASN A 133 -11.53 -14.30 -17.38
CA ASN A 133 -12.95 -13.91 -17.41
C ASN A 133 -13.67 -14.11 -16.07
N GLU A 134 -13.09 -14.93 -15.17
CA GLU A 134 -13.59 -15.12 -13.81
C GLU A 134 -13.25 -13.95 -12.87
N GLY A 135 -12.19 -13.19 -13.16
CA GLY A 135 -11.77 -12.05 -12.35
C GLY A 135 -10.26 -11.98 -12.08
N PHE A 136 -9.91 -11.18 -11.07
CA PHE A 136 -8.53 -10.77 -10.76
C PHE A 136 -8.03 -11.42 -9.47
N ARG A 137 -7.00 -12.25 -9.55
CA ARG A 137 -6.48 -13.07 -8.45
C ARG A 137 -5.30 -12.42 -7.74
N PHE A 138 -5.33 -12.46 -6.41
CA PHE A 138 -4.20 -12.08 -5.55
C PHE A 138 -4.15 -12.99 -4.31
N PHE A 139 -3.03 -13.00 -3.61
CA PHE A 139 -2.82 -13.89 -2.46
C PHE A 139 -2.47 -13.09 -1.20
N SER A 140 -2.97 -13.55 -0.06
CA SER A 140 -2.79 -12.85 1.22
C SER A 140 -2.94 -13.83 2.40
N ASN A 141 -2.65 -13.32 3.58
CA ASN A 141 -3.07 -13.94 4.83
C ASN A 141 -4.53 -13.53 5.14
N TYR A 142 -5.41 -14.50 5.38
CA TYR A 142 -6.82 -14.34 5.70
C TYR A 142 -7.07 -13.69 7.07
N GLU A 143 -6.13 -13.81 8.01
CA GLU A 143 -6.16 -13.14 9.33
C GLU A 143 -5.62 -11.70 9.28
N SER A 144 -5.09 -11.24 8.15
CA SER A 144 -4.66 -9.84 8.02
C SER A 144 -5.86 -8.89 8.07
N ARG A 145 -5.62 -7.60 8.36
CA ARG A 145 -6.69 -6.58 8.35
C ARG A 145 -7.56 -6.64 7.08
N LYS A 146 -6.93 -6.77 5.91
CA LYS A 146 -7.64 -6.88 4.63
C LYS A 146 -8.44 -8.18 4.52
N GLY A 147 -7.88 -9.28 5.01
CA GLY A 147 -8.55 -10.57 5.00
C GLY A 147 -9.79 -10.52 5.87
N SER A 148 -9.67 -10.05 7.12
CA SER A 148 -10.82 -9.87 8.02
C SER A 148 -11.89 -8.93 7.45
N GLU A 149 -11.48 -7.82 6.81
CA GLU A 149 -12.42 -6.93 6.12
C GLU A 149 -13.16 -7.68 5.00
N LEU A 150 -12.45 -8.41 4.13
CA LEU A 150 -13.02 -9.17 3.00
C LEU A 150 -13.94 -10.32 3.44
N GLU A 151 -13.63 -11.01 4.54
CA GLU A 151 -14.51 -12.05 5.08
C GLU A 151 -15.83 -11.47 5.60
N SER A 152 -15.76 -10.26 6.17
CA SER A 152 -16.96 -9.60 6.70
C SER A 152 -17.74 -8.85 5.62
N ASN A 153 -17.06 -8.28 4.64
CA ASN A 153 -17.58 -7.38 3.64
C ASN A 153 -16.88 -7.69 2.31
N PRO A 154 -17.43 -8.62 1.50
CA PRO A 154 -16.74 -9.20 0.35
C PRO A 154 -16.78 -8.29 -0.88
N HIS A 155 -16.40 -7.03 -0.71
CA HIS A 155 -16.29 -6.03 -1.76
C HIS A 155 -14.89 -5.41 -1.76
N ALA A 156 -14.33 -5.21 -2.95
CA ALA A 156 -13.05 -4.54 -3.11
C ALA A 156 -13.02 -3.64 -4.34
N CYS A 157 -12.13 -2.65 -4.28
CA CYS A 157 -11.72 -1.83 -5.41
C CYS A 157 -10.21 -2.03 -5.63
N LEU A 158 -9.82 -2.30 -6.88
CA LEU A 158 -8.44 -2.40 -7.31
C LEU A 158 -8.09 -1.18 -8.15
N VAL A 159 -6.90 -0.63 -7.95
CA VAL A 159 -6.36 0.47 -8.75
C VAL A 159 -4.98 0.11 -9.25
N PHE A 160 -4.82 0.09 -10.57
CA PHE A 160 -3.53 0.09 -11.25
C PHE A 160 -3.22 1.53 -11.65
N TYR A 161 -1.99 1.98 -11.41
CA TYR A 161 -1.54 3.29 -11.85
C TYR A 161 -0.14 3.16 -12.45
N TRP A 162 -0.05 3.34 -13.77
CA TRP A 162 1.20 3.32 -14.51
C TRP A 162 1.54 4.75 -14.89
N GLU A 163 2.26 5.43 -13.98
CA GLU A 163 2.66 6.83 -14.13
C GLU A 163 3.37 7.13 -15.46
N PRO A 164 4.32 6.30 -15.94
CA PRO A 164 5.00 6.57 -17.21
C PRO A 164 4.06 6.59 -18.42
N LEU A 165 2.95 5.84 -18.35
CA LEU A 165 1.94 5.75 -19.41
C LEU A 165 0.79 6.75 -19.22
N ASN A 166 0.74 7.44 -18.07
CA ASN A 166 -0.38 8.27 -17.65
C ASN A 166 -1.71 7.52 -17.70
N ARG A 167 -1.71 6.26 -17.24
CA ARG A 167 -2.88 5.39 -17.26
C ARG A 167 -3.26 4.92 -15.87
N GLN A 168 -4.56 4.81 -15.68
CA GLN A 168 -5.15 4.19 -14.51
C GLN A 168 -6.21 3.20 -14.94
N ILE A 169 -6.28 2.08 -14.23
CA ILE A 169 -7.40 1.16 -14.31
C ILE A 169 -8.01 1.03 -12.92
N ARG A 170 -9.33 1.21 -12.81
CA ARG A 170 -10.09 0.89 -11.60
C ARG A 170 -10.95 -0.33 -11.86
N ILE A 171 -10.97 -1.27 -10.91
CA ILE A 171 -11.83 -2.46 -10.98
C ILE A 171 -12.58 -2.57 -9.66
N GLU A 172 -13.90 -2.67 -9.72
CA GLU A 172 -14.75 -2.86 -8.54
C GLU A 172 -15.50 -4.18 -8.67
N GLY A 173 -15.66 -4.89 -7.55
CA GLY A 173 -16.28 -6.21 -7.61
C GLY A 173 -16.44 -6.91 -6.27
N ASN A 174 -17.13 -8.04 -6.35
CA ASN A 174 -17.26 -8.98 -5.24
C ASN A 174 -15.98 -9.81 -5.10
N VAL A 175 -15.65 -10.20 -3.88
CA VAL A 175 -14.44 -10.98 -3.59
C VAL A 175 -14.81 -12.34 -3.05
N GLU A 176 -14.19 -13.38 -3.61
CA GLU A 176 -14.32 -14.75 -3.15
C GLU A 176 -12.95 -15.35 -2.85
N ARG A 177 -12.88 -16.29 -1.90
CA ARG A 177 -11.69 -17.14 -1.75
C ARG A 177 -11.61 -18.08 -2.95
N ILE A 178 -10.41 -18.30 -3.46
CA ILE A 178 -10.19 -19.35 -4.46
C ILE A 178 -10.19 -20.74 -3.78
N PRO A 179 -10.38 -21.84 -4.53
CA PRO A 179 -10.31 -23.18 -3.96
C PRO A 179 -8.99 -23.43 -3.21
N PHE A 180 -9.07 -24.20 -2.11
CA PHE A 180 -7.92 -24.51 -1.27
C PHE A 180 -6.77 -25.13 -2.09
N GLN A 181 -7.08 -26.08 -2.96
CA GLN A 181 -6.07 -26.71 -3.81
C GLN A 181 -5.35 -25.70 -4.71
N SER A 182 -6.08 -24.76 -5.33
CA SER A 182 -5.48 -23.69 -6.13
C SER A 182 -4.58 -22.78 -5.30
N SER A 183 -4.89 -22.59 -4.01
CA SER A 183 -4.01 -21.87 -3.08
C SER A 183 -2.74 -22.67 -2.77
N CYS A 184 -2.86 -23.98 -2.53
CA CYS A 184 -1.71 -24.88 -2.32
C CYS A 184 -0.78 -24.90 -3.54
N ASP A 185 -1.33 -25.12 -4.73
CA ASP A 185 -0.57 -25.19 -5.97
C ASP A 185 0.23 -23.90 -6.18
N TYR A 186 -0.41 -22.74 -5.97
CA TYR A 186 0.27 -21.47 -6.07
C TYR A 186 1.31 -21.28 -4.94
N PHE A 187 1.00 -21.66 -3.69
CA PHE A 187 1.94 -21.57 -2.58
C PHE A 187 3.24 -22.31 -2.88
N HIS A 188 3.14 -23.56 -3.32
CA HIS A 188 4.29 -24.43 -3.62
C HIS A 188 5.04 -24.02 -4.90
N SER A 189 4.40 -23.27 -5.81
CA SER A 189 5.10 -22.67 -6.96
C SER A 189 6.04 -21.51 -6.60
N ARG A 190 5.88 -20.90 -5.41
CA ARG A 190 6.68 -19.75 -4.97
C ARG A 190 8.08 -20.20 -4.52
N PRO A 191 9.10 -19.32 -4.58
CA PRO A 191 10.40 -19.59 -3.98
C PRO A 191 10.27 -20.01 -2.51
N LYS A 192 11.08 -20.97 -2.06
CA LYS A 192 11.03 -21.50 -0.69
C LYS A 192 11.11 -20.41 0.39
N SER A 193 11.93 -19.38 0.17
CA SER A 193 12.01 -18.21 1.06
C SER A 193 10.69 -17.43 1.17
N SER A 194 9.93 -17.33 0.07
CA SER A 194 8.60 -16.72 0.05
C SER A 194 7.53 -17.56 0.75
N GLN A 195 7.65 -18.89 0.67
CA GLN A 195 6.81 -19.82 1.44
C GLN A 195 7.09 -19.66 2.93
N ILE A 196 8.37 -19.71 3.34
CA ILE A 196 8.80 -19.51 4.73
C ILE A 196 8.33 -18.15 5.26
N GLY A 197 8.54 -17.07 4.51
CA GLY A 197 8.11 -15.73 4.92
C GLY A 197 6.60 -15.62 5.20
N ALA A 198 5.77 -16.40 4.49
CA ALA A 198 4.33 -16.47 4.76
C ALA A 198 3.99 -17.22 6.06
N VAL A 199 4.84 -18.16 6.50
CA VAL A 199 4.70 -18.87 7.78
C VAL A 199 5.25 -18.04 8.95
N VAL A 200 6.35 -17.31 8.75
CA VAL A 200 6.98 -16.45 9.77
C VAL A 200 6.02 -15.38 10.27
N SER A 201 5.25 -14.79 9.35
CA SER A 201 4.47 -13.58 9.61
C SER A 201 2.97 -13.89 9.69
N ARG A 202 2.42 -13.87 10.90
CA ARG A 202 0.98 -13.60 11.09
C ARG A 202 0.72 -12.15 10.70
N GLN A 203 0.40 -11.94 9.42
CA GLN A 203 0.44 -10.62 8.80
C GLN A 203 -0.48 -9.62 9.52
N SER A 204 0.05 -8.45 9.87
CA SER A 204 -0.66 -7.36 10.58
C SER A 204 -0.82 -7.53 12.09
N THR A 205 -0.21 -8.55 12.72
CA THR A 205 -0.14 -8.64 14.19
C THR A 205 1.09 -7.90 14.74
N PRO A 206 1.01 -7.31 15.95
CA PRO A 206 2.17 -6.68 16.59
C PRO A 206 3.30 -7.67 16.86
N VAL A 207 4.54 -7.26 16.61
CA VAL A 207 5.77 -7.99 16.94
C VAL A 207 6.72 -7.07 17.71
N PRO A 208 7.58 -7.59 18.60
CA PRO A 208 8.39 -6.74 19.47
C PRO A 208 9.42 -5.90 18.70
N ASN A 209 10.00 -6.43 17.62
CA ASN A 209 11.00 -5.75 16.79
C ASN A 209 11.29 -6.56 15.50
N ARG A 210 12.16 -6.01 14.66
CA ARG A 210 12.63 -6.67 13.41
C ARG A 210 13.45 -7.93 13.67
N ASP A 211 14.21 -7.99 14.75
CA ASP A 211 15.09 -9.14 15.02
C ASP A 211 14.29 -10.39 15.40
N TYR A 212 13.12 -10.22 16.03
CA TYR A 212 12.16 -11.30 16.23
C TYR A 212 11.77 -11.99 14.91
N LEU A 213 11.49 -11.23 13.86
CA LEU A 213 11.16 -11.77 12.54
C LEU A 213 12.36 -12.49 11.90
N ARG A 214 13.56 -11.93 12.03
CA ARG A 214 14.80 -12.55 11.51
C ARG A 214 15.09 -13.88 12.19
N GLN A 215 14.96 -13.93 13.51
CA GLN A 215 15.15 -15.15 14.28
C GLN A 215 14.14 -16.22 13.88
N LYS A 216 12.85 -15.87 13.81
CA LYS A 216 11.80 -16.81 13.39
C LYS A 216 12.00 -17.30 11.96
N ASN A 217 12.46 -16.44 11.06
CA ASN A 217 12.80 -16.84 9.69
C ASN A 217 13.94 -17.87 9.66
N ALA A 218 15.05 -17.62 10.36
CA ALA A 218 16.17 -18.54 10.43
C ALA A 218 15.79 -19.90 11.06
N GLU A 219 14.96 -19.89 12.13
CA GLU A 219 14.42 -21.11 12.73
C GLU A 219 13.62 -21.95 11.72
N LEU A 220 12.80 -21.30 10.88
CA LEU A 220 11.99 -21.99 9.88
C LEU A 220 12.80 -22.40 8.64
N GLU A 221 13.81 -21.63 8.24
CA GLU A 221 14.75 -22.01 7.18
C GLU A 221 15.50 -23.30 7.53
N GLU A 222 15.98 -23.43 8.76
CA GLU A 222 16.63 -24.66 9.21
C GLU A 222 15.62 -25.81 9.33
N LYS A 223 14.45 -25.57 9.95
CA LYS A 223 13.39 -26.57 10.10
C LYS A 223 12.95 -27.16 8.77
N TYR A 224 12.79 -26.31 7.75
CA TYR A 224 12.30 -26.72 6.43
C TYR A 224 13.41 -26.91 5.41
N LYS A 225 14.69 -26.96 5.80
CA LYS A 225 15.81 -27.04 4.87
C LYS A 225 15.66 -28.15 3.82
N ASP A 226 15.40 -29.36 4.29
CA ASP A 226 15.29 -30.58 3.47
C ASP A 226 13.85 -31.12 3.38
N THR A 227 12.86 -30.33 3.79
CA THR A 227 11.44 -30.69 3.75
C THR A 227 10.61 -29.61 3.06
N ASP A 228 9.38 -29.97 2.67
CA ASP A 228 8.43 -29.03 2.11
C ASP A 228 7.81 -28.15 3.19
N VAL A 229 7.57 -26.89 2.84
CA VAL A 229 6.86 -25.96 3.72
C VAL A 229 5.35 -26.22 3.55
N PRO A 230 4.62 -26.61 4.60
CA PRO A 230 3.18 -26.72 4.51
C PRO A 230 2.56 -25.32 4.34
N MET A 231 1.56 -25.18 3.48
CA MET A 231 0.79 -23.95 3.38
C MET A 231 -0.01 -23.75 4.68
N PRO A 232 0.11 -22.61 5.36
CA PRO A 232 -0.73 -22.31 6.52
C PRO A 232 -2.21 -22.22 6.16
N ASP A 233 -3.09 -22.65 7.07
CA ASP A 233 -4.55 -22.57 6.95
C ASP A 233 -5.08 -21.13 6.82
N TYR A 234 -4.37 -20.17 7.42
CA TYR A 234 -4.64 -18.75 7.32
C TYR A 234 -4.08 -18.08 6.05
N TRP A 235 -3.54 -18.83 5.08
CA TRP A 235 -2.99 -18.28 3.85
C TRP A 235 -3.72 -18.81 2.62
N GLY A 236 -3.95 -17.94 1.64
CA GLY A 236 -4.42 -18.37 0.32
C GLY A 236 -4.83 -17.22 -0.59
N GLY A 237 -5.56 -17.57 -1.63
CA GLY A 237 -5.93 -16.66 -2.71
C GLY A 237 -7.35 -16.11 -2.60
N TYR A 238 -7.51 -14.89 -3.11
CA TYR A 238 -8.80 -14.27 -3.40
C TYR A 238 -8.91 -14.01 -4.89
N ILE A 239 -10.15 -13.98 -5.39
CA ILE A 239 -10.50 -13.51 -6.73
C ILE A 239 -11.52 -12.37 -6.62
N VAL A 240 -11.23 -11.25 -7.28
CA VAL A 240 -12.18 -10.13 -7.42
C VAL A 240 -12.95 -10.33 -8.73
N LYS A 241 -14.24 -10.59 -8.63
CA LYS A 241 -15.18 -10.73 -9.75
C LYS A 241 -15.69 -9.34 -10.15
N PRO A 242 -15.27 -8.81 -11.32
CA PRO A 242 -15.53 -7.42 -11.66
C PRO A 242 -17.01 -7.20 -12.01
N SER A 243 -17.58 -6.15 -11.43
CA SER A 243 -18.86 -5.54 -11.83
C SER A 243 -18.67 -4.18 -12.51
N LEU A 244 -17.50 -3.56 -12.34
CA LEU A 244 -17.11 -2.32 -13.00
C LEU A 244 -15.61 -2.36 -13.35
N ILE A 245 -15.26 -1.91 -14.55
CA ILE A 245 -13.88 -1.66 -14.97
C ILE A 245 -13.81 -0.29 -15.65
N GLU A 246 -13.02 0.62 -15.12
CA GLU A 246 -12.77 1.94 -15.71
C GLU A 246 -11.35 2.00 -16.28
N PHE A 247 -11.26 2.48 -17.51
CA PHE A 247 -10.01 2.84 -18.18
C PHE A 247 -9.88 4.36 -18.21
N TRP A 248 -8.84 4.85 -17.56
CA TRP A 248 -8.51 6.27 -17.48
C TRP A 248 -7.20 6.56 -18.20
N GLN A 249 -7.22 7.54 -19.12
CA GLN A 249 -6.04 8.05 -19.81
C GLN A 249 -5.86 9.55 -19.52
N GLY A 250 -4.69 9.90 -19.00
CA GLY A 250 -4.32 11.26 -18.66
C GLY A 250 -4.10 12.12 -19.90
N GLN A 251 -4.63 13.34 -19.86
CA GLN A 251 -4.59 14.36 -20.92
C GLN A 251 -4.10 15.69 -20.39
N THR A 252 -3.28 16.40 -21.16
CA THR A 252 -2.62 17.65 -20.73
C THR A 252 -3.63 18.76 -20.45
N ASN A 253 -4.69 18.83 -21.25
CA ASN A 253 -5.77 19.83 -21.15
C ASN A 253 -6.74 19.58 -19.98
N ARG A 254 -6.54 18.50 -19.20
CA ARG A 254 -7.40 18.04 -18.07
C ARG A 254 -8.73 17.39 -18.47
N LEU A 255 -9.02 17.29 -19.76
CA LEU A 255 -10.14 16.52 -20.28
C LEU A 255 -9.75 15.05 -20.35
N HIS A 256 -9.63 14.40 -19.18
CA HIS A 256 -9.21 13.01 -19.09
C HIS A 256 -10.21 12.07 -19.74
N ASP A 257 -9.71 11.10 -20.48
CA ASP A 257 -10.54 10.06 -21.09
C ASP A 257 -10.91 9.03 -20.04
N ARG A 258 -12.21 8.77 -19.91
CA ARG A 258 -12.76 7.81 -18.95
C ARG A 258 -13.79 6.94 -19.65
N ILE A 259 -13.42 5.73 -20.00
CA ILE A 259 -14.34 4.73 -20.53
C ILE A 259 -14.61 3.71 -19.44
N VAL A 260 -15.88 3.58 -19.05
CA VAL A 260 -16.30 2.75 -17.92
C VAL A 260 -17.20 1.63 -18.43
N PHE A 261 -16.78 0.40 -18.14
CA PHE A 261 -17.56 -0.82 -18.36
C PHE A 261 -18.27 -1.20 -17.07
N THR A 262 -19.55 -1.55 -17.15
CA THR A 262 -20.37 -2.03 -16.03
C THR A 262 -21.19 -3.24 -16.42
N ARG A 263 -21.47 -4.12 -15.47
CA ARG A 263 -22.51 -5.14 -15.63
C ARG A 263 -23.88 -4.52 -15.34
N PRO A 264 -24.87 -4.62 -16.26
CA PRO A 264 -26.25 -4.24 -15.97
C PRO A 264 -26.79 -5.01 -14.76
N LYS A 265 -27.73 -4.41 -14.04
CA LYS A 265 -28.41 -5.11 -12.93
C LYS A 265 -29.38 -6.14 -13.48
N ASP A 266 -29.66 -7.17 -12.68
CA ASP A 266 -30.66 -8.18 -13.04
C ASP A 266 -32.01 -7.51 -13.33
N GLY A 267 -32.52 -7.70 -14.55
CA GLY A 267 -33.78 -7.12 -15.02
C GLY A 267 -33.66 -5.78 -15.75
N GLU A 268 -32.47 -5.18 -15.86
CA GLU A 268 -32.25 -4.04 -16.78
C GLU A 268 -32.13 -4.56 -18.21
N THR A 269 -33.14 -4.27 -19.04
CA THR A 269 -33.19 -4.71 -20.44
C THR A 269 -32.91 -3.59 -21.45
N GLU A 270 -33.03 -2.33 -21.02
CA GLU A 270 -32.81 -1.16 -21.87
C GLU A 270 -31.51 -0.45 -21.47
N LEU A 271 -30.73 -0.07 -22.48
CA LEU A 271 -29.52 0.73 -22.27
C LEU A 271 -29.90 2.18 -21.96
N GLY A 272 -29.16 2.82 -21.06
CA GLY A 272 -29.25 4.25 -20.85
C GLY A 272 -28.84 5.05 -22.11
N GLU A 273 -29.22 6.33 -22.16
CA GLU A 273 -29.01 7.22 -23.31
C GLU A 273 -27.58 7.23 -23.88
N PHE A 274 -26.57 7.14 -23.00
CA PHE A 274 -25.14 7.17 -23.37
C PHE A 274 -24.44 5.82 -23.16
N GLN A 275 -25.21 4.74 -22.99
CA GLN A 275 -24.67 3.40 -22.82
C GLN A 275 -24.63 2.66 -24.14
N HIS A 276 -23.55 1.92 -24.32
CA HIS A 276 -23.31 1.08 -25.48
C HIS A 276 -23.16 -0.37 -25.03
N ALA A 277 -23.69 -1.30 -25.83
CA ALA A 277 -23.49 -2.72 -25.58
C ALA A 277 -22.00 -3.09 -25.75
N ALA A 278 -21.53 -3.99 -24.90
CA ALA A 278 -20.19 -4.57 -24.95
C ALA A 278 -20.28 -6.11 -24.91
N GLU A 279 -19.14 -6.78 -25.11
CA GLU A 279 -19.09 -8.24 -25.13
C GLU A 279 -19.38 -8.83 -23.75
N GLY A 280 -19.83 -10.10 -23.67
CA GLY A 280 -19.96 -10.81 -22.39
C GLY A 280 -21.01 -10.23 -21.42
N GLY A 281 -22.02 -9.54 -21.96
CA GLY A 281 -23.11 -8.92 -21.19
C GLY A 281 -22.70 -7.65 -20.45
N TRP A 282 -21.57 -7.04 -20.84
CA TRP A 282 -21.15 -5.73 -20.35
C TRP A 282 -21.85 -4.62 -21.13
N VAL A 283 -21.90 -3.45 -20.51
CA VAL A 283 -22.18 -2.18 -21.19
C VAL A 283 -21.05 -1.21 -20.89
N TYR A 284 -20.83 -0.23 -21.76
CA TYR A 284 -19.84 0.81 -21.50
C TYR A 284 -20.37 2.20 -21.84
N GLN A 285 -19.75 3.20 -21.24
CA GLN A 285 -20.06 4.60 -21.46
C GLN A 285 -18.83 5.47 -21.16
N ARG A 286 -18.79 6.66 -21.76
CA ARG A 286 -17.84 7.70 -21.36
C ARG A 286 -18.30 8.38 -20.09
N GLN A 287 -17.35 8.76 -19.23
CA GLN A 287 -17.60 9.62 -18.08
C GLN A 287 -16.82 10.92 -18.22
N SER A 288 -17.37 12.00 -17.66
CA SER A 288 -16.63 13.26 -17.53
C SER A 288 -15.43 13.07 -16.59
N PRO A 289 -14.31 13.78 -16.83
CA PRO A 289 -13.14 13.75 -15.95
C PRO A 289 -13.39 14.32 -14.55
#